data_AF-A0A3D3TTR6-F1
#
_entry.id   AF-A0A3D3TTR6-F1
#
_cell.length_a   1.000
_cell.length_b   1.000
_cell.length_c   1.000
_cell.angle_alpha   90.00
_cell.angle_beta   90.00
_cell.angle_gamma   90.00
#
_symmetry.space_group_name_H-M   'P 1'
#
loop_
_entity.id
_entity.type
_entity.pdbx_description
1 polymer ?
#
loop_
_entity_poly.entity_id
_entity_poly.type
_entity_poly.pdbx_seq_one_letter_code
_entity_poly.pdbx_strand_id
1 'polypeptide(L)'
;MEKQELKQLLKSIQESEYKVPEGVDPYELSLKMMDNIGDIDSELRDDLILSNLFTWIYENQLSEKQVNELLWIALDENHILKGLGNIDDSVFCRTFSSEIVAACIYKHRMDKFLSKSDIEKAFDTLLKFYNEDKDVRGYIEVKGWAHGAAHGADALDEFARCEEIGYERLKNILDAFYKKININYYGYIHFEDERIITAVKSILEREIIS
;
A
#
# COMPACT_ATOMS: atom_id res chain seq x y z
N MET A 1 4.78 -22.85 5.97
CA MET A 1 4.92 -22.27 7.31
C MET A 1 3.52 -21.92 7.75
N GLU A 2 3.09 -22.44 8.88
CA GLU A 2 1.75 -22.19 9.41
C GLU A 2 1.63 -20.73 9.90
N LYS A 3 0.40 -20.19 9.92
CA LYS A 3 0.14 -18.80 10.34
C LYS A 3 0.76 -18.45 11.70
N GLN A 4 0.62 -19.35 12.67
CA GLN A 4 1.15 -19.11 14.03
C GLN A 4 2.69 -19.10 14.05
N GLU A 5 3.33 -19.93 13.22
CA GLU A 5 4.79 -19.95 13.08
C GLU A 5 5.28 -18.64 12.45
N LEU A 6 4.60 -18.17 11.38
CA LEU A 6 4.88 -16.87 10.76
C LEU A 6 4.77 -15.76 11.81
N LYS A 7 3.69 -15.74 12.59
CA LYS A 7 3.45 -14.70 13.60
C LYS A 7 4.56 -14.66 14.66
N GLN A 8 5.02 -15.81 15.15
CA GLN A 8 6.12 -15.87 16.12
C GLN A 8 7.46 -15.45 15.52
N LEU A 9 7.74 -15.84 14.27
CA LEU A 9 8.94 -15.42 13.57
C LEU A 9 8.97 -13.91 13.34
N LEU A 10 7.87 -13.30 12.91
CA LEU A 10 7.81 -11.85 12.71
C LEU A 10 7.97 -11.06 14.01
N LYS A 11 7.48 -11.60 15.14
CA LYS A 11 7.70 -11.00 16.47
C LYS A 11 9.18 -11.01 16.85
N SER A 12 9.87 -12.14 16.68
CA SER A 12 11.30 -12.21 17.00
C SER A 12 12.16 -11.32 16.09
N ILE A 13 11.73 -11.12 14.84
CA ILE A 13 12.36 -10.15 13.92
C ILE A 13 12.18 -8.72 14.46
N GLN A 14 11.00 -8.34 14.92
CA GLN A 14 10.79 -7.02 15.55
C GLN A 14 11.62 -6.82 16.81
N GLU A 15 11.65 -7.83 17.70
CA GLU A 15 12.45 -7.82 18.93
C GLU A 15 13.96 -7.70 18.65
N SER A 16 14.41 -8.12 17.46
CA SER A 16 15.80 -8.01 17.01
C SER A 16 16.08 -6.76 16.16
N GLU A 17 15.18 -5.77 16.19
CA GLU A 17 15.26 -4.53 15.40
C GLU A 17 15.23 -4.81 13.89
N TYR A 18 14.29 -5.66 13.47
CA TYR A 18 14.05 -6.03 12.07
C TYR A 18 15.22 -6.72 11.36
N LYS A 19 16.22 -7.21 12.10
CA LYS A 19 17.35 -7.96 11.52
C LYS A 19 16.86 -9.26 10.90
N VAL A 20 17.36 -9.56 9.69
CA VAL A 20 17.09 -10.83 9.01
C VAL A 20 17.71 -11.97 9.84
N PRO A 21 16.91 -12.96 10.30
CA PRO A 21 17.44 -14.06 11.10
C PRO A 21 18.39 -14.95 10.31
N GLU A 22 19.33 -15.60 11.00
CA GLU A 22 20.26 -16.54 10.37
C GLU A 22 19.50 -17.69 9.68
N GLY A 23 19.86 -18.00 8.44
CA GLY A 23 19.23 -19.05 7.64
C GLY A 23 17.86 -18.69 7.05
N VAL A 24 17.36 -17.46 7.26
CA VAL A 24 16.14 -16.95 6.64
C VAL A 24 16.51 -16.13 5.40
N ASP A 25 15.90 -16.45 4.27
CA ASP A 25 15.92 -15.58 3.10
C ASP A 25 14.82 -14.51 3.26
N PRO A 26 15.19 -13.20 3.28
CA PRO A 26 14.22 -12.14 3.52
C PRO A 26 13.20 -12.02 2.39
N TYR A 27 13.55 -12.37 1.15
CA TYR A 27 12.63 -12.32 0.04
C TYR A 27 11.62 -13.46 0.09
N GLU A 28 12.08 -14.69 0.34
CA GLU A 28 11.17 -15.84 0.52
C GLU A 28 10.22 -15.65 1.71
N LEU A 29 10.67 -14.99 2.78
CA LEU A 29 9.78 -14.61 3.87
C LEU A 29 8.80 -13.51 3.46
N SER A 30 9.25 -12.52 2.67
CA SER A 30 8.40 -11.45 2.14
C SER A 30 7.28 -12.00 1.26
N LEU A 31 7.53 -13.01 0.43
CA LEU A 31 6.49 -13.68 -0.36
C LEU A 31 5.42 -14.33 0.55
N LYS A 32 5.84 -14.99 1.62
CA LYS A 32 4.89 -15.57 2.61
C LYS A 32 4.11 -14.50 3.37
N MET A 33 4.72 -13.35 3.61
CA MET A 33 4.03 -12.19 4.19
C MET A 33 2.98 -11.65 3.22
N MET A 34 3.29 -11.55 1.93
CA MET A 34 2.32 -11.15 0.88
C MET A 34 1.14 -12.13 0.80
N ASP A 35 1.37 -13.44 0.89
CA ASP A 35 0.29 -14.44 0.93
C ASP A 35 -0.71 -14.21 2.09
N ASN A 36 -0.28 -13.54 3.16
CA ASN A 36 -1.06 -13.28 4.38
C ASN A 36 -1.37 -11.78 4.58
N ILE A 37 -1.10 -10.91 3.60
CA ILE A 37 -1.23 -9.45 3.72
C ILE A 37 -2.68 -8.98 3.96
N GLY A 38 -3.66 -9.85 3.70
CA GLY A 38 -5.08 -9.60 3.91
C GLY A 38 -5.72 -10.41 5.03
N ASP A 39 -4.94 -10.97 5.95
CA ASP A 39 -5.48 -11.76 7.06
C ASP A 39 -6.37 -10.90 7.98
N ILE A 40 -7.44 -11.47 8.54
CA ILE A 40 -8.38 -10.78 9.44
C ILE A 40 -7.80 -10.51 10.84
N ASP A 41 -6.70 -11.17 11.21
CA ASP A 41 -5.94 -10.95 12.44
C ASP A 41 -5.07 -9.69 12.29
N SER A 42 -5.52 -8.57 12.86
CA SER A 42 -4.84 -7.28 12.73
C SER A 42 -3.43 -7.26 13.33
N GLU A 43 -3.15 -8.07 14.36
CA GLU A 43 -1.80 -8.14 14.89
C GLU A 43 -0.85 -8.78 13.85
N LEU A 44 -1.31 -9.80 13.13
CA LEU A 44 -0.50 -10.38 12.06
C LEU A 44 -0.35 -9.41 10.88
N ARG A 45 -1.45 -8.80 10.45
CA ARG A 45 -1.50 -7.98 9.24
C ARG A 45 -0.82 -6.61 9.44
N ASP A 46 -1.28 -5.84 10.42
CA ASP A 46 -0.88 -4.45 10.65
C ASP A 46 0.44 -4.39 11.43
N ASP A 47 0.46 -5.01 12.60
CA ASP A 47 1.58 -4.82 13.52
C ASP A 47 2.82 -5.55 13.04
N LEU A 48 2.66 -6.75 12.46
CA LEU A 48 3.76 -7.63 12.09
C LEU A 48 4.11 -7.55 10.60
N ILE A 49 3.23 -8.01 9.71
CA ILE A 49 3.53 -8.11 8.27
C ILE A 49 3.89 -6.74 7.70
N LEU A 50 3.01 -5.74 7.88
CA LEU A 50 3.22 -4.43 7.28
C LEU A 50 4.51 -3.78 7.79
N SER A 51 4.71 -3.74 9.11
CA SER A 51 5.91 -3.15 9.72
C SER A 51 7.21 -3.83 9.30
N ASN A 52 7.22 -5.17 9.19
CA ASN A 52 8.40 -5.91 8.74
C ASN A 52 8.70 -5.64 7.26
N LEU A 53 7.69 -5.71 6.38
CA LEU A 53 7.86 -5.41 4.95
C LEU A 53 8.34 -3.97 4.73
N PHE A 54 7.74 -3.00 5.40
CA PHE A 54 8.16 -1.59 5.32
C PHE A 54 9.63 -1.42 5.70
N THR A 55 10.01 -1.96 6.87
CA THR A 55 11.40 -1.83 7.34
C THR A 55 12.37 -2.49 6.37
N TRP A 56 12.06 -3.69 5.88
CA TRP A 56 12.93 -4.40 4.95
C TRP A 56 13.06 -3.73 3.58
N ILE A 57 11.99 -3.11 3.07
CA ILE A 57 12.02 -2.31 1.84
C ILE A 57 12.86 -1.04 2.05
N TYR A 58 12.64 -0.30 3.14
CA TYR A 58 13.30 0.98 3.40
C TYR A 58 14.78 0.82 3.76
N GLU A 59 15.14 -0.22 4.50
CA GLU A 59 16.51 -0.46 4.99
C GLU A 59 17.36 -1.32 4.07
N ASN A 60 16.93 -1.56 2.82
CA ASN A 60 17.68 -2.34 1.82
C ASN A 60 17.93 -3.80 2.22
N GLN A 61 17.06 -4.40 3.04
CA GLN A 61 17.11 -5.85 3.28
C GLN A 61 16.63 -6.65 2.05
N LEU A 62 15.90 -5.97 1.15
CA LEU A 62 15.52 -6.46 -0.17
C LEU A 62 16.25 -5.65 -1.25
N SER A 63 16.72 -6.34 -2.28
CA SER A 63 17.27 -5.70 -3.48
C SER A 63 16.18 -5.00 -4.30
N GLU A 64 16.56 -4.01 -5.11
CA GLU A 64 15.65 -3.31 -6.04
C GLU A 64 14.86 -4.28 -6.94
N LYS A 65 15.50 -5.37 -7.39
CA LYS A 65 14.83 -6.43 -8.16
C LYS A 65 13.72 -7.11 -7.36
N GLN A 66 13.97 -7.41 -6.09
CA GLN A 66 12.99 -8.04 -5.20
C GLN A 66 11.86 -7.06 -4.83
N VAL A 67 12.18 -5.78 -4.60
CA VAL A 67 11.17 -4.73 -4.37
C VAL A 67 10.29 -4.54 -5.62
N ASN A 68 10.87 -4.58 -6.83
CA ASN A 68 10.12 -4.57 -8.08
C ASN A 68 9.20 -5.80 -8.20
N GLU A 69 9.67 -7.00 -7.87
CA GLU A 69 8.84 -8.20 -7.87
C GLU A 69 7.68 -8.10 -6.86
N LEU A 70 7.92 -7.59 -5.65
CA LEU A 70 6.87 -7.35 -4.66
C LEU A 70 5.84 -6.30 -5.13
N LEU A 71 6.28 -5.23 -5.80
CA LEU A 71 5.38 -4.23 -6.39
C LEU A 71 4.37 -4.89 -7.34
N TRP A 72 4.85 -5.75 -8.24
CA TRP A 72 3.96 -6.41 -9.20
C TRP A 72 3.07 -7.48 -8.58
N ILE A 73 3.52 -8.14 -7.52
CA ILE A 73 2.66 -9.02 -6.72
C ILE A 73 1.54 -8.21 -6.06
N ALA A 74 1.88 -7.10 -5.39
CA ALA A 74 0.91 -6.24 -4.72
C ALA A 74 -0.13 -5.68 -5.70
N LEU A 75 0.25 -5.43 -6.96
CA LEU A 75 -0.62 -4.88 -8.00
C LEU A 75 -1.49 -5.91 -8.75
N ASP A 76 -1.40 -7.21 -8.41
CA ASP A 76 -2.07 -8.27 -9.18
C ASP A 76 -3.57 -8.47 -8.85
N GLU A 77 -4.20 -9.42 -9.56
CA GLU A 77 -5.60 -9.82 -9.40
C GLU A 77 -5.92 -10.47 -8.04
N ASN A 78 -4.90 -10.99 -7.35
CA ASN A 78 -5.02 -11.67 -6.06
C ASN A 78 -4.74 -10.76 -4.86
N HIS A 79 -4.28 -9.52 -5.11
CA HIS A 79 -3.87 -8.53 -4.13
C HIS A 79 -4.70 -7.25 -4.24
N ILE A 80 -4.19 -6.16 -4.82
CA ILE A 80 -4.89 -4.86 -4.87
C ILE A 80 -6.24 -4.93 -5.61
N LEU A 81 -6.42 -5.87 -6.53
CA LEU A 81 -7.68 -6.04 -7.26
C LEU A 81 -8.59 -7.13 -6.65
N LYS A 82 -8.16 -7.78 -5.57
CA LYS A 82 -8.91 -8.86 -4.92
C LYS A 82 -10.25 -8.39 -4.41
N GLY A 83 -11.32 -8.95 -4.98
CA GLY A 83 -12.69 -8.61 -4.59
C GLY A 83 -13.02 -7.13 -4.81
N LEU A 84 -12.36 -6.45 -5.74
CA LEU A 84 -12.56 -5.03 -6.00
C LEU A 84 -14.04 -4.70 -6.22
N GLY A 85 -14.54 -3.72 -5.45
CA GLY A 85 -15.95 -3.31 -5.46
C GLY A 85 -16.85 -4.09 -4.51
N ASN A 86 -16.37 -5.17 -3.87
CA ASN A 86 -17.08 -5.87 -2.82
C ASN A 86 -16.87 -5.20 -1.45
N ILE A 87 -17.87 -5.30 -0.58
CA ILE A 87 -17.79 -4.84 0.81
C ILE A 87 -17.75 -6.09 1.71
N ASP A 88 -16.55 -6.63 1.88
CA ASP A 88 -16.28 -7.85 2.67
C ASP A 88 -14.82 -7.85 3.16
N ASP A 89 -14.34 -8.96 3.72
CA ASP A 89 -12.99 -9.05 4.28
C ASP A 89 -11.86 -9.01 3.22
N SER A 90 -12.18 -9.09 1.92
CA SER A 90 -11.17 -8.87 0.87
C SER A 90 -10.59 -7.45 0.90
N VAL A 91 -11.26 -6.50 1.58
CA VAL A 91 -10.75 -5.14 1.78
C VAL A 91 -9.38 -5.12 2.43
N PHE A 92 -9.11 -6.00 3.40
CA PHE A 92 -7.81 -6.05 4.07
C PHE A 92 -6.69 -6.38 3.07
N CYS A 93 -6.93 -7.33 2.16
CA CYS A 93 -5.92 -7.72 1.19
C CYS A 93 -5.60 -6.57 0.24
N ARG A 94 -6.61 -5.96 -0.39
CA ARG A 94 -6.35 -4.92 -1.38
C ARG A 94 -5.77 -3.63 -0.79
N THR A 95 -6.24 -3.24 0.39
CA THR A 95 -5.82 -1.98 1.02
C THR A 95 -4.41 -2.09 1.60
N PHE A 96 -4.03 -3.21 2.20
CA PHE A 96 -2.65 -3.42 2.65
C PHE A 96 -1.70 -3.68 1.47
N SER A 97 -2.20 -4.25 0.38
CA SER A 97 -1.41 -4.30 -0.86
C SER A 97 -1.12 -2.89 -1.39
N SER A 98 -2.05 -1.95 -1.28
CA SER A 98 -1.80 -0.55 -1.65
C SER A 98 -0.73 0.13 -0.78
N GLU A 99 -0.63 -0.23 0.51
CA GLU A 99 0.47 0.22 1.37
C GLU A 99 1.84 -0.33 0.93
N ILE A 100 1.89 -1.60 0.50
CA ILE A 100 3.12 -2.17 -0.08
C ILE A 100 3.48 -1.46 -1.39
N VAL A 101 2.50 -1.10 -2.22
CA VAL A 101 2.72 -0.25 -3.39
C VAL A 101 3.34 1.09 -2.98
N ALA A 102 2.79 1.77 -1.96
CA ALA A 102 3.34 3.03 -1.46
C ALA A 102 4.82 2.87 -1.06
N ALA A 103 5.16 1.84 -0.27
CA ALA A 103 6.54 1.57 0.15
C ALA A 103 7.50 1.31 -1.02
N CYS A 104 7.07 0.55 -2.03
CA CYS A 104 7.85 0.29 -3.24
C CYS A 104 8.08 1.57 -4.07
N ILE A 105 7.07 2.44 -4.18
CA ILE A 105 7.18 3.70 -4.93
C ILE A 105 8.03 4.70 -4.17
N TYR A 106 7.91 4.78 -2.84
CA TYR A 106 8.83 5.53 -2.00
C TYR A 106 10.28 5.09 -2.25
N LYS A 107 10.54 3.78 -2.24
CA LYS A 107 11.87 3.22 -2.51
C LYS A 107 12.38 3.61 -3.89
N HIS A 108 11.50 3.54 -4.90
CA HIS A 108 11.84 3.98 -6.25
C HIS A 108 12.21 5.46 -6.32
N ARG A 109 11.50 6.34 -5.60
CA ARG A 109 11.84 7.78 -5.58
C ARG A 109 13.26 8.03 -5.06
N MET A 110 13.76 7.18 -4.16
CA MET A 110 15.10 7.31 -3.60
C MET A 110 16.17 6.78 -4.56
N ASP A 111 15.95 5.62 -5.17
CA ASP A 111 17.02 4.89 -5.90
C ASP A 111 16.85 4.88 -7.42
N LYS A 112 15.68 5.26 -7.94
CA LYS A 112 15.32 5.35 -9.37
C LYS A 112 15.52 4.06 -10.17
N PHE A 113 15.03 2.91 -9.65
CA PHE A 113 15.20 1.59 -10.29
C PHE A 113 14.07 1.11 -11.23
N LEU A 114 12.93 1.79 -11.28
CA LEU A 114 11.78 1.46 -12.14
C LEU A 114 11.83 2.31 -13.42
N SER A 115 11.36 1.74 -14.53
CA SER A 115 11.21 2.52 -15.75
C SER A 115 9.99 3.43 -15.65
N LYS A 116 9.98 4.54 -16.41
CA LYS A 116 8.79 5.39 -16.54
C LYS A 116 7.54 4.59 -16.95
N SER A 117 7.69 3.63 -17.87
CA SER A 117 6.56 2.80 -18.29
C SER A 117 6.01 1.93 -17.15
N ASP A 118 6.87 1.46 -16.25
CA ASP A 118 6.46 0.63 -15.12
C ASP A 118 5.75 1.48 -14.05
N ILE A 119 6.26 2.68 -13.77
CA ILE A 119 5.60 3.65 -12.88
C ILE A 119 4.22 4.02 -13.42
N GLU A 120 4.10 4.31 -14.71
CA GLU A 120 2.82 4.67 -15.32
C GLU A 120 1.80 3.53 -15.26
N LYS A 121 2.23 2.28 -15.51
CA LYS A 121 1.36 1.10 -15.37
C LYS A 121 0.93 0.86 -13.92
N ALA A 122 1.87 0.96 -12.99
CA ALA A 122 1.59 0.79 -11.57
C ALA A 122 0.60 1.84 -11.06
N PHE A 123 0.78 3.09 -11.50
CA PHE A 123 -0.14 4.19 -11.24
C PHE A 123 -1.55 3.88 -11.77
N ASP A 124 -1.66 3.46 -13.03
CA ASP A 124 -2.96 3.21 -13.66
C ASP A 124 -3.74 2.09 -12.91
N THR A 125 -3.05 1.04 -12.45
CA THR A 125 -3.65 -0.01 -11.61
C THR A 125 -4.09 0.50 -10.23
N LEU A 126 -3.24 1.28 -9.54
CA LEU A 126 -3.59 1.86 -8.24
C LEU A 126 -4.80 2.80 -8.36
N LEU A 127 -4.80 3.66 -9.39
CA LEU A 127 -5.88 4.61 -9.64
C LEU A 127 -7.20 3.88 -9.97
N LYS A 128 -7.13 2.75 -10.68
CA LYS A 128 -8.29 1.87 -10.89
C LYS A 128 -8.84 1.37 -9.56
N PHE A 129 -8.00 0.77 -8.71
CA PHE A 129 -8.39 0.34 -7.36
C PHE A 129 -9.07 1.48 -6.59
N TYR A 130 -8.44 2.65 -6.55
CA TYR A 130 -8.95 3.77 -5.75
C TYR A 130 -10.32 4.26 -6.23
N ASN A 131 -10.54 4.33 -7.54
CA ASN A 131 -11.80 4.78 -8.13
C ASN A 131 -12.92 3.72 -8.02
N GLU A 132 -12.59 2.45 -8.22
CA GLU A 132 -13.58 1.37 -8.29
C GLU A 132 -13.92 0.76 -6.92
N ASP A 133 -13.06 0.92 -5.91
CA ASP A 133 -13.34 0.40 -4.58
C ASP A 133 -14.48 1.17 -3.90
N LYS A 134 -15.47 0.40 -3.46
CA LYS A 134 -16.69 0.88 -2.79
C LYS A 134 -16.61 0.73 -1.28
N ASP A 135 -15.63 -0.02 -0.79
CA ASP A 135 -15.43 -0.21 0.64
C ASP A 135 -14.61 0.93 1.22
N VAL A 136 -15.29 1.83 1.93
CA VAL A 136 -14.69 3.01 2.57
C VAL A 136 -14.65 2.89 4.08
N ARG A 137 -14.87 1.68 4.62
CA ARG A 137 -14.84 1.45 6.08
C ARG A 137 -13.45 1.78 6.63
N GLY A 138 -13.40 2.53 7.72
CA GLY A 138 -12.17 2.80 8.46
C GLY A 138 -11.80 1.67 9.41
N TYR A 139 -11.94 1.87 10.72
CA TYR A 139 -11.73 0.83 11.72
C TYR A 139 -12.91 -0.16 11.80
N ILE A 140 -12.62 -1.45 11.85
CA ILE A 140 -13.58 -2.51 12.10
C ILE A 140 -13.20 -3.19 13.42
N GLU A 141 -14.14 -3.21 14.37
CA GLU A 141 -13.93 -3.85 15.66
C GLU A 141 -13.44 -5.30 15.49
N VAL A 142 -12.48 -5.71 16.31
CA VAL A 142 -11.76 -6.99 16.26
C VAL A 142 -10.83 -7.18 15.05
N LYS A 143 -11.22 -6.72 13.87
CA LYS A 143 -10.46 -6.97 12.62
C LYS A 143 -9.43 -5.90 12.28
N GLY A 144 -9.49 -4.72 12.90
CA GLY A 144 -8.55 -3.62 12.68
C GLY A 144 -8.91 -2.73 11.50
N TRP A 145 -7.90 -2.13 10.88
CA TRP A 145 -8.07 -1.13 9.83
C TRP A 145 -8.44 -1.76 8.48
N ALA A 146 -9.53 -1.31 7.86
CA ALA A 146 -9.82 -1.57 6.45
C ALA A 146 -9.27 -0.42 5.57
N HIS A 147 -9.57 0.84 5.92
CA HIS A 147 -8.83 2.02 5.46
C HIS A 147 -8.59 2.18 3.94
N GLY A 148 -9.47 1.69 3.07
CA GLY A 148 -9.23 1.77 1.63
C GLY A 148 -9.06 3.17 1.07
N ALA A 149 -9.80 4.15 1.60
CA ALA A 149 -9.64 5.56 1.22
C ALA A 149 -8.29 6.14 1.72
N ALA A 150 -7.82 5.75 2.91
CA ALA A 150 -6.60 6.27 3.52
C ALA A 150 -5.34 5.62 2.94
N HIS A 151 -5.28 4.28 2.87
CA HIS A 151 -4.13 3.54 2.33
C HIS A 151 -3.93 3.83 0.84
N GLY A 152 -5.03 3.92 0.08
CA GLY A 152 -4.95 4.31 -1.32
C GLY A 152 -4.50 5.76 -1.53
N ALA A 153 -4.85 6.68 -0.61
CA ALA A 153 -4.40 8.07 -0.67
C ALA A 153 -2.88 8.18 -0.44
N ASP A 154 -2.34 7.41 0.49
CA ASP A 154 -0.89 7.32 0.74
C ASP A 154 -0.12 6.84 -0.48
N ALA A 155 -0.59 5.77 -1.11
CA ALA A 155 0.04 5.26 -2.32
C ALA A 155 -0.02 6.31 -3.46
N LEU A 156 -1.16 7.02 -3.60
CA LEU A 156 -1.30 8.10 -4.59
C LEU A 156 -0.42 9.32 -4.25
N ASP A 157 -0.15 9.60 -2.97
CA ASP A 157 0.82 10.61 -2.53
C ASP A 157 2.22 10.28 -3.05
N GLU A 158 2.65 9.04 -2.88
CA GLU A 158 3.95 8.57 -3.37
C GLU A 158 4.08 8.72 -4.89
N PHE A 159 3.04 8.35 -5.64
CA PHE A 159 3.00 8.61 -7.08
C PHE A 159 2.99 10.10 -7.44
N ALA A 160 2.25 10.93 -6.71
CA ALA A 160 2.20 12.37 -6.95
C ALA A 160 3.59 13.04 -6.83
N ARG A 161 4.51 12.42 -6.08
CA ARG A 161 5.89 12.88 -5.89
C ARG A 161 6.88 12.31 -6.91
N CYS A 162 6.47 11.39 -7.79
CA CYS A 162 7.31 10.86 -8.86
C CYS A 162 7.42 11.85 -10.04
N GLU A 163 8.64 12.05 -10.56
CA GLU A 163 8.92 12.92 -11.72
C GLU A 163 8.24 12.40 -12.99
N GLU A 164 8.05 11.09 -13.08
CA GLU A 164 7.39 10.36 -14.16
C GLU A 164 5.90 10.71 -14.28
N ILE A 165 5.27 11.10 -13.17
CA ILE A 165 3.85 11.45 -13.08
C ILE A 165 3.68 12.92 -13.46
N GLY A 166 3.12 13.14 -14.64
CA GLY A 166 2.87 14.47 -15.21
C GLY A 166 1.47 15.02 -14.93
N TYR A 167 1.22 16.22 -15.45
CA TYR A 167 0.00 17.03 -15.24
C TYR A 167 -1.32 16.25 -15.31
N GLU A 168 -1.56 15.51 -16.40
CA GLU A 168 -2.83 14.79 -16.59
C GLU A 168 -3.06 13.72 -15.52
N ARG A 169 -2.01 13.00 -15.10
CA ARG A 169 -2.12 11.99 -14.06
C ARG A 169 -2.33 12.61 -12.69
N LEU A 170 -1.67 13.72 -12.37
CA LEU A 170 -1.93 14.47 -11.13
C LEU A 170 -3.40 14.95 -11.06
N LYS A 171 -3.97 15.42 -12.19
CA LYS A 171 -5.39 15.76 -12.25
C LYS A 171 -6.29 14.55 -12.04
N ASN A 172 -5.93 13.39 -12.55
CA ASN A 172 -6.67 12.16 -12.30
C ASN A 172 -6.67 11.78 -10.80
N ILE A 173 -5.57 12.04 -10.07
CA ILE A 173 -5.53 11.87 -8.62
C ILE A 173 -6.54 12.82 -7.93
N LEU A 174 -6.52 14.11 -8.28
CA LEU A 174 -7.45 15.09 -7.72
C LEU A 174 -8.93 14.74 -8.01
N ASP A 175 -9.24 14.29 -9.21
CA ASP A 175 -10.58 13.83 -9.58
C ASP A 175 -11.00 12.59 -8.78
N ALA A 176 -10.08 11.64 -8.57
CA ALA A 176 -10.32 10.45 -7.76
C ALA A 176 -10.58 10.81 -6.29
N PHE A 177 -9.81 11.74 -5.71
CA PHE A 177 -10.05 12.27 -4.37
C PHE A 177 -11.38 13.01 -4.28
N TYR A 178 -11.70 13.87 -5.25
CA TYR A 178 -12.99 14.56 -5.28
C TYR A 178 -14.16 13.57 -5.25
N LYS A 179 -14.12 12.52 -6.06
CA LYS A 179 -15.16 11.46 -6.05
C LYS A 179 -15.22 10.72 -4.73
N LYS A 180 -14.06 10.45 -4.11
CA LYS A 180 -13.99 9.71 -2.84
C LYS A 180 -14.53 10.53 -1.68
N ILE A 181 -14.22 11.83 -1.61
CA ILE A 181 -14.74 12.73 -0.58
C ILE A 181 -16.22 13.05 -0.80
N ASN A 182 -16.65 13.14 -2.06
CA ASN A 182 -18.03 13.50 -2.42
C ASN A 182 -18.98 12.29 -2.47
N ILE A 183 -18.98 11.51 -1.39
CA ILE A 183 -19.93 10.42 -1.17
C ILE A 183 -20.96 10.82 -0.09
N ASN A 184 -22.12 10.17 -0.10
CA ASN A 184 -23.22 10.48 0.82
C ASN A 184 -23.60 9.33 1.77
N TYR A 185 -22.82 8.24 1.76
CA TYR A 185 -23.14 7.00 2.48
C TYR A 185 -22.15 6.65 3.60
N TYR A 186 -21.06 7.41 3.75
CA TYR A 186 -20.08 7.22 4.81
C TYR A 186 -19.49 8.57 5.23
N GLY A 187 -19.20 8.72 6.51
CA GLY A 187 -18.45 9.87 7.04
C GLY A 187 -17.05 9.43 7.45
N TYR A 188 -16.04 10.10 6.92
CA TYR A 188 -14.64 9.87 7.28
C TYR A 188 -14.37 10.39 8.69
N ILE A 189 -13.97 9.50 9.58
CA ILE A 189 -13.77 9.77 11.01
C ILE A 189 -12.49 9.10 11.57
N HIS A 190 -11.70 8.46 10.72
CA HIS A 190 -10.48 7.73 11.05
C HIS A 190 -9.28 8.29 10.28
N PHE A 191 -9.21 9.61 10.14
CA PHE A 191 -8.11 10.34 9.45
C PHE A 191 -8.00 10.08 7.95
N GLU A 192 -9.02 9.49 7.30
CA GLU A 192 -8.98 9.30 5.86
C GLU A 192 -8.91 10.63 5.10
N ASP A 193 -9.57 11.67 5.62
CA ASP A 193 -9.52 13.04 5.13
C ASP A 193 -8.13 13.68 5.26
N GLU A 194 -7.46 13.51 6.39
CA GLU A 194 -6.08 13.99 6.63
C GLU A 194 -5.05 13.33 5.70
N ARG A 195 -5.26 12.05 5.38
CA ARG A 195 -4.40 11.30 4.44
C ARG A 195 -4.62 11.77 3.00
N ILE A 196 -5.88 12.00 2.61
CA ILE A 196 -6.21 12.57 1.29
C ILE A 196 -5.65 13.99 1.14
N ILE A 197 -5.83 14.88 2.13
CA ILE A 197 -5.32 16.26 2.00
C ILE A 197 -3.79 16.31 1.97
N THR A 198 -3.10 15.35 2.61
CA THR A 198 -1.64 15.22 2.51
C THR A 198 -1.21 14.97 1.06
N ALA A 199 -1.85 14.04 0.37
CA ALA A 199 -1.61 13.79 -1.04
C ALA A 199 -1.94 15.02 -1.93
N VAL A 200 -3.04 15.72 -1.64
CA VAL A 200 -3.39 16.97 -2.35
C VAL A 200 -2.30 18.03 -2.18
N LYS A 201 -1.73 18.20 -0.98
CA LYS A 201 -0.63 19.15 -0.75
C LYS A 201 0.58 18.81 -1.61
N SER A 202 0.99 17.54 -1.64
CA SER A 202 2.11 17.10 -2.48
C SER A 202 1.87 17.37 -3.97
N ILE A 203 0.62 17.22 -4.45
CA ILE A 203 0.26 17.56 -5.83
C ILE A 203 0.43 19.06 -6.08
N LEU A 204 -0.01 19.92 -5.16
CA LEU A 204 0.12 21.38 -5.32
C LEU A 204 1.58 21.84 -5.25
N GLU A 205 2.40 21.20 -4.42
CA GLU A 205 3.85 21.43 -4.33
C GLU A 205 4.60 21.10 -5.62
N ARG A 206 3.99 20.36 -6.56
CA ARG A 206 4.56 20.14 -7.89
C ARG A 206 4.56 21.40 -8.75
N GLU A 207 3.77 22.41 -8.41
CA GLU A 207 3.64 23.69 -9.15
C GLU A 207 3.32 23.55 -10.66
N ILE A 208 2.78 22.40 -11.08
CA ILE A 208 2.34 22.16 -12.46
C ILE A 208 0.82 22.21 -12.65
N ILE A 209 0.06 22.19 -11.55
CA ILE A 209 -1.40 22.38 -11.53
C ILE A 209 -1.70 23.79 -11.00
N SER A 210 -2.50 24.55 -11.75
CA SER A 210 -2.93 25.92 -11.45
C SER A 210 -4.30 25.99 -10.81
#